data_AF-A0A094IEP4-F1
#
_entry.id   AF-A0A094IEP4-F1
#
_cell.length_a   1.000
_cell.length_b   1.000
_cell.length_c   1.000
_cell.angle_alpha   90.00
_cell.angle_beta   90.00
_cell.angle_gamma   90.00
#
_symmetry.space_group_name_H-M   'P 1'
#
loop_
_entity.id
_entity.type
_entity.pdbx_description
1 polymer ?
#
loop_
_entity_poly.entity_id
_entity_poly.type
_entity_poly.pdbx_seq_one_letter_code
_entity_poly.pdbx_strand_id
1 'polypeptide(L)'
;MKIELWSDFGCPFCYIGKKRFEGALNKFAHKDTVEVIYKAYQLNPNAPKVMVGAPNVNFAKGHGTTPEAATKKFEMFVEQAQTVGLKYDYVNIQLTNTFDAHRVAKWANEQDLEAKVTDRFMSAYFTEGKNLADVDTLVSLCVEAGLDEKGSREVIESNQYTDTVNAQIDEGRKAGVQGVPFFVLNNKYGVSGAQQEEYFSQVLDHLWKEAQELESIAGADDSHTCNDEGCSL
;
A
#
# COMPACT_ATOMS: atom_id res chain seq x y z
N MET A 1 9.54 -6.43 -13.65
CA MET A 1 10.02 -6.15 -12.27
C MET A 1 8.83 -6.19 -11.35
N LYS A 2 8.93 -6.87 -10.21
CA LYS A 2 7.84 -7.02 -9.24
C LYS A 2 8.13 -6.16 -8.01
N ILE A 3 7.16 -5.33 -7.61
CA ILE A 3 7.24 -4.47 -6.43
C ILE A 3 6.03 -4.74 -5.55
N GLU A 4 6.26 -5.30 -4.36
CA GLU A 4 5.20 -5.53 -3.37
C GLU A 4 5.22 -4.39 -2.34
N LEU A 5 4.07 -3.78 -2.09
CA LEU A 5 3.91 -2.64 -1.18
C LEU A 5 2.99 -3.02 -0.02
N TRP A 6 3.56 -3.24 1.16
CA TRP A 6 2.79 -3.32 2.40
C TRP A 6 2.38 -1.93 2.85
N SER A 7 1.08 -1.76 3.03
CA SER A 7 0.45 -0.47 3.30
C SER A 7 -0.79 -0.63 4.17
N ASP A 8 -1.12 0.41 4.94
CA ASP A 8 -2.39 0.52 5.66
C ASP A 8 -3.08 1.83 5.28
N PHE A 9 -4.40 1.78 5.08
CA PHE A 9 -5.21 2.96 4.78
C PHE A 9 -5.22 3.98 5.92
N GLY A 10 -4.97 3.53 7.16
CA GLY A 10 -4.83 4.39 8.33
C GLY A 10 -3.44 5.03 8.51
N CYS A 11 -2.47 4.74 7.64
CA CYS A 11 -1.10 5.23 7.78
C CYS A 11 -0.84 6.49 6.92
N PRO A 12 -0.53 7.66 7.52
CA PRO A 12 -0.32 8.90 6.76
C PRO A 12 0.86 8.82 5.80
N PHE A 13 1.94 8.14 6.21
CA PHE A 13 3.12 7.96 5.37
C PHE A 13 2.89 6.95 4.26
N CYS A 14 1.92 6.04 4.35
CA CYS A 14 1.61 5.12 3.25
C CYS A 14 1.08 5.88 2.05
N TYR A 15 0.18 6.85 2.25
CA TYR A 15 -0.37 7.63 1.14
C TYR A 15 0.66 8.62 0.58
N ILE A 16 1.47 9.25 1.44
CA ILE A 16 2.60 10.09 0.99
C ILE A 16 3.62 9.26 0.19
N GLY A 17 4.02 8.10 0.72
CA GLY A 17 4.97 7.20 0.09
C GLY A 17 4.46 6.68 -1.25
N LYS A 18 3.17 6.34 -1.34
CA LYS A 18 2.50 5.99 -2.60
C LYS A 18 2.62 7.12 -3.62
N LYS A 19 2.30 8.37 -3.25
CA LYS A 19 2.43 9.51 -4.19
C LYS A 19 3.87 9.75 -4.66
N ARG A 20 4.85 9.63 -3.77
CA ARG A 20 6.29 9.74 -4.14
C ARG A 20 6.72 8.61 -5.07
N PHE A 21 6.35 7.37 -4.75
CA PHE A 21 6.65 6.21 -5.59
C PHE A 21 5.99 6.33 -6.97
N GLU A 22 4.72 6.72 -7.03
CA GLU A 22 4.00 6.94 -8.29
C GLU A 22 4.58 8.09 -9.10
N GLY A 23 5.05 9.16 -8.45
CA GLY A 23 5.80 10.23 -9.11
C GLY A 23 7.02 9.71 -9.84
N ALA A 24 7.83 8.88 -9.17
CA ALA A 24 9.00 8.23 -9.77
C ALA A 24 8.60 7.25 -10.88
N LEU A 25 7.62 6.38 -10.63
CA LEU A 25 7.16 5.37 -11.58
C LEU A 25 6.59 6.00 -12.86
N ASN A 26 5.86 7.11 -12.75
CA ASN A 26 5.30 7.80 -13.91
C ASN A 26 6.38 8.45 -14.80
N LYS A 27 7.55 8.76 -14.25
CA LYS A 27 8.71 9.29 -14.98
C LYS A 27 9.64 8.19 -15.51
N PHE A 28 9.45 6.95 -15.05
CA PHE A 28 10.29 5.83 -15.40
C PHE A 28 9.97 5.30 -16.81
N ALA A 29 10.98 5.23 -17.68
CA ALA A 29 10.81 4.91 -19.10
C ALA A 29 10.24 3.50 -19.35
N HIS A 30 10.46 2.56 -18.42
CA HIS A 30 10.01 1.16 -18.55
C HIS A 30 8.89 0.83 -17.56
N LYS A 31 8.07 1.81 -17.18
CA LYS A 31 6.99 1.64 -16.19
C LYS A 31 6.05 0.47 -16.49
N ASP A 32 5.79 0.18 -17.77
CA ASP A 32 4.87 -0.89 -18.18
C ASP A 32 5.44 -2.29 -17.91
N THR A 33 6.73 -2.37 -17.55
CA THR A 33 7.39 -3.61 -17.10
C THR A 33 7.35 -3.78 -15.58
N VAL A 34 6.79 -2.81 -14.85
CA VAL A 34 6.67 -2.82 -13.38
C VAL A 34 5.29 -3.35 -13.01
N GLU A 35 5.27 -4.47 -12.29
CA GLU A 35 4.09 -4.98 -11.61
C GLU A 35 4.11 -4.48 -10.16
N VAL A 36 3.08 -3.73 -9.77
CA VAL A 36 2.90 -3.25 -8.39
C VAL A 36 1.81 -4.07 -7.72
N ILE A 37 2.17 -4.77 -6.65
CA ILE A 37 1.24 -5.60 -5.87
C ILE A 37 1.04 -4.95 -4.50
N TYR A 38 -0.19 -4.58 -4.18
CA TYR A 38 -0.51 -4.04 -2.86
C TYR A 38 -0.71 -5.19 -1.86
N LYS A 39 -0.08 -5.07 -0.69
CA LYS A 39 -0.16 -6.03 0.40
C LYS A 39 -0.80 -5.38 1.63
N ALA A 40 -1.72 -6.10 2.25
CA ALA A 40 -2.42 -5.61 3.43
C ALA A 40 -1.49 -5.53 4.65
N TYR A 41 -1.65 -4.45 5.41
CA TYR A 41 -1.07 -4.27 6.73
C TYR A 41 -2.09 -3.56 7.63
N GLN A 42 -2.09 -3.83 8.93
CA GLN A 42 -2.88 -3.07 9.90
C GLN A 42 -1.98 -2.52 11.00
N LEU A 43 -1.91 -1.19 11.11
CA LEU A 43 -1.25 -0.50 12.21
C LEU A 43 -1.94 -0.79 13.54
N ASN A 44 -3.27 -0.79 13.54
CA ASN A 44 -4.08 -1.07 14.72
C ASN A 44 -5.24 -2.03 14.39
N PRO A 45 -5.01 -3.35 14.51
CA PRO A 45 -6.07 -4.35 14.33
C PRO A 45 -7.26 -4.18 15.29
N ASN A 46 -7.03 -3.53 16.43
CA ASN A 46 -8.02 -3.30 17.49
C ASN A 46 -8.68 -1.91 17.39
N ALA A 47 -8.46 -1.16 16.30
CA ALA A 47 -9.15 0.11 16.10
C ALA A 47 -10.68 -0.08 16.08
N PRO A 48 -11.45 0.84 16.65
CA PRO A 48 -12.91 0.71 16.70
C PRO A 48 -13.53 0.93 15.31
N LYS A 49 -14.75 0.44 15.11
CA LYS A 49 -15.53 0.76 13.89
C LYS A 49 -16.14 2.17 13.91
N VAL A 50 -16.30 2.74 15.10
CA VAL A 50 -16.82 4.10 15.30
C VAL A 50 -15.91 4.81 16.29
N MET A 51 -15.36 5.96 15.88
CA MET A 51 -14.55 6.80 16.76
C MET A 51 -15.47 7.67 17.64
N VAL A 52 -15.18 7.74 18.94
CA VAL A 52 -15.92 8.60 19.88
C VAL A 52 -14.97 9.67 20.42
N GLY A 53 -15.40 10.93 20.37
CA GLY A 53 -14.59 12.07 20.82
C GLY A 53 -13.60 12.56 19.76
N ALA A 54 -12.68 13.44 20.16
CA ALA A 54 -11.78 14.12 19.24
C ALA A 54 -10.67 13.18 18.70
N PRO A 55 -10.20 13.36 17.44
CA PRO A 55 -9.17 12.51 16.85
C PRO A 55 -7.86 12.50 17.64
N ASN A 56 -7.42 13.68 18.12
CA ASN A 56 -6.17 13.81 18.87
C ASN A 56 -6.22 13.09 20.23
N VAL A 57 -7.38 13.08 20.90
CA VAL A 57 -7.60 12.32 22.14
C VAL A 57 -7.52 10.81 21.89
N ASN A 58 -8.17 10.33 20.82
CA ASN A 58 -8.13 8.92 20.44
C ASN A 58 -6.71 8.48 20.07
N PHE A 59 -6.00 9.27 19.27
CA PHE A 59 -4.60 9.01 18.91
C PHE A 59 -3.71 9.00 20.16
N ALA A 60 -3.86 9.99 21.03
CA ALA A 60 -3.10 10.10 22.27
C ALA A 60 -3.23 8.86 23.15
N LYS A 61 -4.47 8.39 23.35
CA LYS A 61 -4.77 7.17 24.11
C LYS A 61 -4.11 5.93 23.49
N GLY A 62 -4.23 5.75 22.17
CA GLY A 62 -3.65 4.60 21.47
C GLY A 62 -2.12 4.57 21.45
N HIS A 63 -1.47 5.73 21.57
CA HIS A 63 -0.01 5.87 21.47
C HIS A 63 0.68 6.24 22.80
N GLY A 64 -0.05 6.23 23.92
CA GLY A 64 0.50 6.56 25.23
C GLY A 64 1.08 7.98 25.30
N THR A 65 0.43 8.96 24.67
CA THR A 65 0.88 10.36 24.62
C THR A 65 -0.23 11.33 25.05
N THR A 66 0.00 12.64 24.99
CA THR A 66 -1.00 13.66 25.34
C THR A 66 -1.75 14.15 24.08
N PRO A 67 -2.99 14.67 24.22
CA PRO A 67 -3.71 15.27 23.09
C PRO A 67 -2.96 16.40 22.40
N GLU A 68 -2.18 17.20 23.13
CA GLU A 68 -1.37 18.30 22.59
C GLU A 68 -0.20 17.75 21.74
N ALA A 69 0.46 16.70 22.23
CA ALA A 69 1.52 16.03 21.47
C ALA A 69 0.96 15.33 20.22
N ALA A 70 -0.25 14.77 20.30
CA ALA A 70 -0.95 14.21 19.13
C ALA A 70 -1.27 15.30 18.10
N THR A 71 -1.77 16.47 18.53
CA THR A 71 -2.02 17.61 17.63
C THR A 71 -0.74 18.03 16.88
N LYS A 72 0.40 18.16 17.58
CA LYS A 72 1.69 18.47 16.93
C LYS A 72 2.11 17.42 15.91
N LYS A 73 1.84 16.14 16.18
CA LYS A 73 2.11 15.07 15.20
C LYS A 73 1.20 15.19 13.98
N PHE A 74 -0.06 15.53 14.16
CA PHE A 74 -0.99 15.75 13.05
C PHE A 74 -0.56 16.93 12.17
N GLU A 75 -0.13 18.04 12.78
CA GLU A 75 0.45 19.18 12.06
C GLU A 75 1.64 18.74 11.18
N MET A 76 2.57 17.97 11.74
CA MET A 76 3.70 17.41 10.98
C MET A 76 3.23 16.50 9.83
N PHE A 77 2.20 15.66 10.02
CA PHE A 77 1.66 14.84 8.95
C PHE A 77 1.03 15.67 7.83
N VAL A 78 0.31 16.75 8.19
CA VAL A 78 -0.27 17.70 7.23
C VAL A 78 0.82 18.40 6.43
N GLU A 79 1.87 18.90 7.09
CA GLU A 79 3.01 19.54 6.43
C GLU A 79 3.71 18.58 5.44
N GLN A 80 3.95 17.34 5.86
CA GLN A 80 4.56 16.33 4.98
C GLN A 80 3.65 15.96 3.79
N ALA A 81 2.34 15.88 4.00
CA ALA A 81 1.39 15.60 2.92
C ALA A 81 1.35 16.71 1.85
N GLN A 82 1.48 17.97 2.27
CA GLN A 82 1.53 19.11 1.35
C GLN A 82 2.70 19.02 0.36
N THR A 83 3.83 18.41 0.76
CA THR A 83 5.01 18.22 -0.13
C THR A 83 4.70 17.38 -1.37
N VAL A 84 3.64 16.58 -1.32
CA VAL A 84 3.17 15.72 -2.43
C VAL A 84 1.79 16.13 -2.95
N GLY A 85 1.37 17.37 -2.66
CA GLY A 85 0.10 17.93 -3.13
C GLY A 85 -1.14 17.42 -2.39
N LEU A 86 -0.98 16.67 -1.30
CA LEU A 86 -2.10 16.16 -0.50
C LEU A 86 -2.52 17.17 0.57
N LYS A 87 -3.82 17.30 0.81
CA LYS A 87 -4.40 18.17 1.85
C LYS A 87 -5.09 17.32 2.89
N TYR A 88 -4.36 16.94 3.93
CA TYR A 88 -4.91 16.13 5.02
C TYR A 88 -5.83 16.96 5.93
N ASP A 89 -6.95 16.36 6.30
CA ASP A 89 -7.94 16.89 7.24
C ASP A 89 -7.95 16.05 8.52
N TYR A 90 -6.97 16.31 9.38
CA TYR A 90 -6.89 15.70 10.71
C TYR A 90 -7.90 16.27 11.72
N VAL A 91 -8.64 17.32 11.35
CA VAL A 91 -9.72 17.86 12.19
C VAL A 91 -10.91 16.91 12.15
N ASN A 92 -11.25 16.40 10.96
CA ASN A 92 -12.42 15.52 10.75
C ASN A 92 -12.08 14.02 10.62
N ILE A 93 -10.79 13.66 10.66
CA ILE A 93 -10.33 12.27 10.46
C ILE A 93 -10.99 11.28 11.43
N GLN A 94 -11.33 10.09 10.90
CA GLN A 94 -12.00 9.02 11.66
C GLN A 94 -11.02 7.88 11.90
N LEU A 95 -10.37 7.84 13.08
CA LEU A 95 -9.38 6.82 13.46
C LEU A 95 -10.06 5.47 13.72
N THR A 96 -10.34 4.75 12.63
CA THR A 96 -11.23 3.59 12.59
C THR A 96 -10.54 2.37 11.98
N ASN A 97 -11.16 1.20 12.15
CA ASN A 97 -10.63 -0.05 11.64
C ASN A 97 -10.53 -0.07 10.11
N THR A 98 -9.46 -0.62 9.57
CA THR A 98 -9.21 -0.69 8.12
C THR A 98 -9.37 -2.09 7.53
N PHE A 99 -9.75 -3.10 8.34
CA PHE A 99 -9.76 -4.50 7.91
C PHE A 99 -10.74 -4.73 6.75
N ASP A 100 -11.95 -4.21 6.86
CA ASP A 100 -12.99 -4.36 5.82
C ASP A 100 -12.56 -3.65 4.52
N ALA A 101 -11.90 -2.49 4.61
CA ALA A 101 -11.31 -1.81 3.46
C ALA A 101 -10.21 -2.66 2.79
N HIS A 102 -9.36 -3.34 3.58
CA HIS A 102 -8.37 -4.28 3.02
C HIS A 102 -9.02 -5.45 2.32
N ARG A 103 -10.07 -6.05 2.89
CA ARG A 103 -10.78 -7.19 2.28
C ARG A 103 -11.36 -6.82 0.92
N VAL A 104 -12.04 -5.68 0.83
CA VAL A 104 -12.61 -5.21 -0.45
C VAL A 104 -11.52 -4.81 -1.44
N ALA A 105 -10.41 -4.24 -1.00
CA ALA A 105 -9.28 -3.95 -1.89
C ALA A 105 -8.70 -5.22 -2.53
N LYS A 106 -8.67 -6.36 -1.80
CA LYS A 106 -8.26 -7.64 -2.38
C LYS A 106 -9.25 -8.20 -3.39
N TRP A 107 -10.54 -8.05 -3.14
CA TRP A 107 -11.56 -8.36 -4.15
C TRP A 107 -11.44 -7.47 -5.39
N ALA A 108 -11.13 -6.18 -5.21
CA ALA A 108 -10.92 -5.25 -6.31
C ALA A 108 -9.71 -5.63 -7.19
N ASN A 109 -8.71 -6.30 -6.62
CA ASN A 109 -7.54 -6.78 -7.36
C ASN A 109 -7.92 -7.82 -8.43
N GLU A 110 -8.92 -8.67 -8.17
CA GLU A 110 -9.41 -9.65 -9.17
C GLU A 110 -10.08 -8.98 -10.39
N GLN A 111 -10.32 -7.67 -10.30
CA GLN A 111 -10.97 -6.85 -11.32
C GLN A 111 -10.02 -5.76 -11.86
N ASP A 112 -8.73 -5.81 -11.54
CA ASP A 112 -7.72 -4.79 -11.89
C ASP A 112 -8.05 -3.37 -11.37
N LEU A 113 -8.82 -3.28 -10.28
CA LEU A 113 -9.28 -2.02 -9.68
C LEU A 113 -8.61 -1.68 -8.35
N GLU A 114 -7.75 -2.53 -7.80
CA GLU A 114 -7.14 -2.33 -6.46
C GLU A 114 -6.38 -0.99 -6.36
N ALA A 115 -5.65 -0.58 -7.39
CA ALA A 115 -4.94 0.70 -7.39
C ALA A 115 -5.90 1.90 -7.24
N LYS A 116 -7.02 1.89 -8.00
CA LYS A 116 -8.04 2.94 -7.95
C LYS A 116 -8.76 2.97 -6.61
N VAL A 117 -9.13 1.79 -6.10
CA VAL A 117 -9.76 1.63 -4.78
C VAL A 117 -8.83 2.11 -3.68
N THR A 118 -7.54 1.79 -3.77
CA THR A 118 -6.52 2.24 -2.82
C THR A 118 -6.42 3.76 -2.77
N ASP A 119 -6.34 4.42 -3.93
CA ASP A 119 -6.37 5.90 -4.00
C ASP A 119 -7.65 6.47 -3.40
N ARG A 120 -8.81 5.89 -3.75
CA ARG A 120 -10.10 6.38 -3.28
C ARG A 120 -10.22 6.28 -1.77
N PHE A 121 -9.83 5.16 -1.17
CA PHE A 121 -9.89 4.94 0.28
C PHE A 121 -8.91 5.84 1.03
N MET A 122 -7.68 5.99 0.54
CA MET A 122 -6.71 6.90 1.15
C MET A 122 -7.17 8.36 1.08
N SER A 123 -7.77 8.78 -0.04
CA SER A 123 -8.40 10.11 -0.16
C SER A 123 -9.56 10.29 0.82
N ALA A 124 -10.47 9.32 0.88
CA ALA A 124 -11.64 9.34 1.77
C ALA A 124 -11.21 9.49 3.24
N TYR A 125 -10.22 8.69 3.65
CA TYR A 125 -9.75 8.66 5.02
C TYR A 125 -9.03 9.95 5.41
N PHE A 126 -8.04 10.37 4.60
CA PHE A 126 -7.15 11.47 4.99
C PHE A 126 -7.63 12.86 4.59
N THR A 127 -8.36 13.00 3.48
CA THR A 127 -8.73 14.32 2.94
C THR A 127 -10.20 14.66 3.11
N GLU A 128 -11.06 13.66 3.35
CA GLU A 128 -12.51 13.83 3.45
C GLU A 128 -13.06 13.43 4.83
N GLY A 129 -12.22 12.91 5.73
CA GLY A 129 -12.64 12.50 7.07
C GLY A 129 -13.70 11.40 7.09
N LYS A 130 -13.70 10.51 6.10
CA LYS A 130 -14.67 9.41 5.98
C LYS A 130 -14.27 8.23 6.87
N ASN A 131 -15.27 7.54 7.41
CA ASN A 131 -15.10 6.32 8.19
C ASN A 131 -15.00 5.10 7.25
N LEU A 132 -13.83 4.48 7.17
CA LEU A 132 -13.62 3.28 6.35
C LEU A 132 -14.15 1.98 7.00
N ALA A 133 -14.57 2.03 8.26
CA ALA A 133 -15.21 0.90 8.95
C ALA A 133 -16.74 0.96 8.90
N ASP A 134 -17.32 2.02 8.34
CA ASP A 134 -18.76 2.16 8.12
C ASP A 134 -19.14 1.50 6.79
N VAL A 135 -20.13 0.58 6.84
CA VAL A 135 -20.48 -0.27 5.68
C VAL A 135 -20.99 0.58 4.51
N ASP A 136 -21.93 1.48 4.76
CA ASP A 136 -22.55 2.27 3.69
C ASP A 136 -21.57 3.27 3.08
N THR A 137 -20.72 3.89 3.92
CA THR A 137 -19.61 4.72 3.44
C THR A 137 -18.67 3.90 2.57
N LEU A 138 -18.22 2.73 3.03
CA LEU A 138 -17.26 1.92 2.29
C LEU A 138 -17.85 1.42 0.95
N VAL A 139 -19.12 1.00 0.92
CA VAL A 139 -19.82 0.63 -0.33
C VAL A 139 -19.87 1.80 -1.31
N SER A 140 -20.24 3.01 -0.86
CA SER A 140 -20.27 4.21 -1.70
C SER A 140 -18.89 4.49 -2.33
N LEU A 141 -17.83 4.40 -1.53
CA LEU A 141 -16.46 4.59 -2.00
C LEU A 141 -16.03 3.55 -3.04
N CYS A 142 -16.48 2.30 -2.89
CA CYS A 142 -16.23 1.24 -3.85
C CYS A 142 -16.89 1.54 -5.20
N VAL A 143 -18.14 1.98 -5.19
CA VAL A 143 -18.87 2.36 -6.41
C VAL A 143 -18.20 3.54 -7.11
N GLU A 144 -17.78 4.55 -6.36
CA GLU A 144 -17.01 5.69 -6.90
C GLU A 144 -15.69 5.26 -7.55
N ALA A 145 -15.06 4.18 -7.06
CA ALA A 145 -13.85 3.59 -7.63
C ALA A 145 -14.12 2.63 -8.81
N GLY A 146 -15.39 2.38 -9.14
CA GLY A 146 -15.83 1.55 -10.28
C GLY A 146 -16.18 0.11 -9.95
N LEU A 147 -16.31 -0.26 -8.66
CA LEU A 147 -16.79 -1.59 -8.26
C LEU A 147 -18.32 -1.68 -8.27
N ASP A 148 -18.84 -2.90 -8.41
CA ASP A 148 -20.27 -3.16 -8.28
C ASP A 148 -20.76 -2.97 -6.83
N GLU A 149 -21.89 -2.28 -6.67
CA GLU A 149 -22.45 -1.96 -5.35
C GLU A 149 -22.80 -3.22 -4.55
N LYS A 150 -23.47 -4.18 -5.20
CA LYS A 150 -23.94 -5.41 -4.54
C LYS A 150 -22.76 -6.30 -4.16
N GLY A 151 -21.81 -6.50 -5.08
CA GLY A 151 -20.59 -7.25 -4.81
C GLY A 151 -19.75 -6.62 -3.70
N SER A 152 -19.60 -5.30 -3.70
CA SER A 152 -18.90 -4.57 -2.63
C SER A 152 -19.56 -4.83 -1.27
N ARG A 153 -20.88 -4.68 -1.19
CA ARG A 153 -21.63 -4.94 0.05
C ARG A 153 -21.48 -6.38 0.52
N GLU A 154 -21.57 -7.35 -0.39
CA GLU A 154 -21.43 -8.77 -0.06
C GLU A 154 -20.06 -9.08 0.54
N VAL A 155 -18.97 -8.53 -0.01
CA VAL A 155 -17.62 -8.71 0.55
C VAL A 155 -17.52 -8.07 1.93
N ILE A 156 -18.04 -6.85 2.11
CA ILE A 156 -17.98 -6.10 3.37
C ILE A 156 -18.76 -6.80 4.49
N GLU A 157 -19.97 -7.26 4.20
CA GLU A 157 -20.88 -7.86 5.19
C GLU A 157 -20.61 -9.36 5.44
N SER A 158 -19.81 -10.02 4.60
CA SER A 158 -19.38 -11.40 4.78
C SER A 158 -17.96 -11.50 5.38
N ASN A 159 -17.40 -12.71 5.41
CA ASN A 159 -15.99 -12.97 5.78
C ASN A 159 -15.08 -13.20 4.56
N GLN A 160 -15.54 -12.92 3.33
CA GLN A 160 -14.71 -13.08 2.14
C GLN A 160 -13.41 -12.26 2.26
N TYR A 161 -12.32 -12.78 1.70
CA TYR A 161 -10.97 -12.21 1.73
C TYR A 161 -10.30 -12.07 3.11
N THR A 162 -10.94 -12.54 4.19
CA THR A 162 -10.35 -12.54 5.54
C THR A 162 -9.02 -13.29 5.58
N ASP A 163 -8.99 -14.52 5.05
CA ASP A 163 -7.79 -15.35 5.05
C ASP A 163 -6.68 -14.75 4.18
N THR A 164 -7.05 -14.16 3.04
CA THR A 164 -6.11 -13.45 2.14
C THR A 164 -5.45 -12.28 2.85
N VAL A 165 -6.23 -11.43 3.54
CA VAL A 165 -5.69 -10.27 4.27
C VAL A 165 -4.79 -10.73 5.42
N ASN A 166 -5.23 -11.71 6.22
CA ASN A 166 -4.43 -12.25 7.32
C ASN A 166 -3.12 -12.88 6.81
N ALA A 167 -3.17 -13.63 5.71
CA ALA A 167 -2.00 -14.23 5.10
C ALA A 167 -0.98 -13.17 4.65
N GLN A 168 -1.43 -12.06 4.05
CA GLN A 168 -0.53 -10.98 3.63
C GLN A 168 0.09 -10.23 4.83
N ILE A 169 -0.67 -10.04 5.91
CA ILE A 169 -0.15 -9.44 7.14
C ILE A 169 0.94 -10.35 7.74
N ASP A 170 0.69 -11.66 7.80
CA ASP A 170 1.64 -12.64 8.33
C ASP A 170 2.86 -12.83 7.41
N GLU A 171 2.67 -12.76 6.10
CA GLU A 171 3.77 -12.73 5.11
C GLU A 171 4.69 -11.55 5.39
N GLY A 172 4.14 -10.34 5.56
CA GLY A 172 4.92 -9.14 5.89
C GLY A 172 5.71 -9.31 7.19
N ARG A 173 5.08 -9.85 8.24
CA ARG A 173 5.77 -10.14 9.51
C ARG A 173 6.94 -11.10 9.32
N LYS A 174 6.76 -12.18 8.56
CA LYS A 174 7.82 -13.16 8.24
C LYS A 174 8.94 -12.55 7.39
N ALA A 175 8.60 -11.63 6.51
CA ALA A 175 9.56 -10.87 5.69
C ALA A 175 10.28 -9.76 6.49
N GLY A 176 9.98 -9.57 7.78
CA GLY A 176 10.62 -8.56 8.63
C GLY A 176 10.01 -7.16 8.51
N VAL A 177 8.81 -7.02 7.94
CA VAL A 177 8.07 -5.75 7.89
C VAL A 177 7.63 -5.37 9.30
N GLN A 178 8.29 -4.35 9.88
CA GLN A 178 7.98 -3.82 11.22
C GLN A 178 7.19 -2.51 11.18
N GLY A 179 6.97 -1.95 9.99
CA GLY A 179 6.25 -0.69 9.79
C GLY A 179 5.96 -0.48 8.31
N VAL A 180 5.03 0.43 8.02
CA VAL A 180 4.57 0.72 6.66
C VAL A 180 4.63 2.22 6.35
N PRO A 181 4.82 2.64 5.08
CA PRO A 181 4.89 1.79 3.88
C PRO A 181 6.21 0.99 3.82
N PHE A 182 6.14 -0.21 3.29
CA PHE A 182 7.31 -1.06 3.09
C PHE A 182 7.24 -1.69 1.70
N PHE A 183 8.32 -1.52 0.93
CA PHE A 183 8.43 -2.03 -0.43
C PHE A 183 9.39 -3.22 -0.45
N VAL A 184 8.95 -4.33 -1.03
CA VAL A 184 9.80 -5.47 -1.38
C VAL A 184 9.97 -5.48 -2.89
N LEU A 185 11.22 -5.48 -3.34
CA LEU A 185 11.60 -5.30 -4.73
C LEU A 185 12.21 -6.60 -5.26
N ASN A 186 11.57 -7.22 -6.25
CA ASN A 186 11.94 -8.52 -6.83
C ASN A 186 12.19 -9.61 -5.77
N ASN A 187 11.47 -9.60 -4.65
CA ASN A 187 11.68 -10.49 -3.49
C ASN A 187 13.12 -10.48 -2.92
N LYS A 188 13.91 -9.44 -3.23
CA LYS A 188 15.35 -9.36 -2.93
C LYS A 188 15.71 -8.18 -2.03
N TYR A 189 15.16 -7.01 -2.31
CA TYR A 189 15.48 -5.78 -1.56
C TYR A 189 14.27 -5.29 -0.77
N GLY A 190 14.52 -4.76 0.42
CA GLY A 190 13.52 -4.10 1.26
C GLY A 190 13.79 -2.59 1.34
N VAL A 191 12.76 -1.78 1.11
CA VAL A 191 12.80 -0.33 1.31
C VAL A 191 11.72 0.04 2.33
N SER A 192 12.16 0.58 3.47
CA SER A 192 11.28 0.99 4.55
C SER A 192 10.95 2.48 4.48
N GLY A 193 9.67 2.81 4.64
CA GLY A 193 9.16 4.17 4.80
C GLY A 193 8.90 4.92 3.50
N ALA A 194 8.34 6.12 3.65
CA ALA A 194 8.00 7.03 2.55
C ALA A 194 9.26 7.77 2.04
N GLN A 195 10.15 7.05 1.36
CA GLN A 195 11.37 7.62 0.78
C GLN A 195 11.07 8.73 -0.23
N GLN A 196 12.09 9.54 -0.55
CA GLN A 196 11.95 10.61 -1.53
C GLN A 196 11.77 10.07 -2.94
N GLU A 197 11.13 10.85 -3.82
CA GLU A 197 10.87 10.45 -5.21
C GLU A 197 12.18 10.15 -5.97
N GLU A 198 13.23 10.93 -5.72
CA GLU A 198 14.55 10.72 -6.32
C GLU A 198 15.16 9.38 -5.93
N TYR A 199 14.93 8.94 -4.68
CA TYR A 199 15.38 7.62 -4.23
C TYR A 199 14.62 6.51 -4.95
N PHE A 200 13.30 6.61 -5.07
CA PHE A 200 12.52 5.64 -5.84
C PHE A 200 12.93 5.61 -7.32
N SER A 201 13.30 6.76 -7.90
CA SER A 201 13.79 6.83 -9.28
C SER A 201 15.10 6.04 -9.44
N GLN A 202 16.06 6.24 -8.53
CA GLN A 202 17.31 5.48 -8.49
C GLN A 202 17.08 3.97 -8.30
N VAL A 203 16.13 3.60 -7.43
CA VAL A 203 15.75 2.22 -7.20
C VAL A 203 15.18 1.57 -8.48
N LEU A 204 14.24 2.23 -9.16
CA LEU A 204 13.66 1.70 -10.40
C LEU A 204 14.72 1.52 -11.49
N ASP A 205 15.62 2.49 -11.67
CA ASP A 205 16.73 2.38 -12.62
C ASP A 205 17.70 1.25 -12.27
N HIS A 206 17.99 1.06 -10.98
CA HIS A 206 18.85 -0.01 -10.51
C HIS A 206 18.24 -1.39 -10.78
N LEU A 207 16.98 -1.60 -10.37
CA LEU A 207 16.27 -2.86 -10.59
C LEU A 207 16.14 -3.19 -12.08
N TRP A 208 15.98 -2.18 -12.93
CA TRP A 208 15.88 -2.38 -14.37
C TRP A 208 17.20 -2.84 -14.98
N LYS A 209 18.32 -2.20 -14.61
CA LYS A 209 19.65 -2.61 -15.07
C LYS A 209 19.98 -4.03 -14.62
N GLU A 210 19.72 -4.34 -13.34
CA GLU A 210 19.94 -5.67 -12.80
C GLU A 210 19.12 -6.74 -13.53
N ALA A 211 17.87 -6.45 -13.90
CA ALA A 211 17.04 -7.39 -14.64
C ALA A 211 17.51 -7.66 -16.08
N GLN A 212 18.37 -6.80 -16.66
CA GLN A 212 18.97 -6.99 -17.98
C GLN A 212 20.26 -7.81 -17.94
N GLU A 213 20.92 -7.88 -16.79
CA GLU A 213 22.15 -8.63 -16.60
C GLU A 213 21.81 -10.07 -16.19
N LEU A 214 21.73 -10.97 -17.18
CA LEU A 214 21.63 -12.41 -16.91
C LEU A 214 22.97 -12.92 -16.39
N GLU A 215 23.03 -13.29 -15.11
CA GLU A 215 24.17 -14.04 -14.57
C GLU A 215 23.98 -15.54 -14.84
N SER A 216 24.87 -16.12 -15.65
CA SER A 216 25.01 -17.57 -15.78
C SER A 216 25.72 -18.15 -14.56
N ILE A 217 25.23 -19.27 -14.02
CA ILE A 217 25.91 -19.99 -12.93
C ILE A 217 27.22 -20.59 -13.47
N ALA A 218 28.34 -20.28 -12.81
CA ALA A 218 29.64 -20.83 -13.18
C ALA A 218 29.65 -22.37 -13.08
N GLY A 219 30.09 -23.04 -14.14
CA GLY A 219 30.14 -24.51 -14.22
C GLY A 219 28.93 -25.15 -14.91
N ALA A 220 28.06 -24.36 -15.55
CA ALA A 220 27.09 -24.90 -16.50
C ALA A 220 27.84 -25.57 -17.67
N ASP A 221 27.47 -26.83 -17.95
CA ASP A 221 28.01 -27.59 -19.06
C ASP A 221 27.21 -27.26 -20.33
N ASP A 222 27.77 -26.40 -21.17
CA ASP A 222 27.14 -25.95 -22.41
C ASP A 222 27.31 -26.96 -23.57
N SER A 223 27.89 -28.14 -23.31
CA SER A 223 28.16 -29.17 -24.33
C SER A 223 26.91 -29.83 -24.91
N HIS A 224 25.75 -29.64 -24.28
CA HIS A 224 24.46 -30.17 -24.75
C HIS A 224 23.45 -29.04 -24.98
N THR A 225 23.83 -28.04 -25.77
CA THR A 225 22.97 -26.89 -26.08
C THR A 225 22.67 -26.83 -27.58
N CYS A 226 21.47 -26.39 -27.92
CA CYS A 226 21.11 -26.09 -29.30
C CYS A 226 20.95 -24.58 -29.43
N ASN A 227 21.55 -24.01 -30.46
CA ASN A 227 21.34 -22.63 -30.87
C ASN A 227 20.70 -22.60 -32.27
N ASP A 228 20.56 -21.41 -32.82
CA ASP A 228 20.02 -21.13 -34.14
C ASP A 228 20.85 -21.72 -35.29
N GLU A 229 22.09 -22.14 -35.04
CA GLU A 229 23.00 -22.71 -36.03
C GLU A 229 23.17 -24.23 -35.92
N GLY A 230 22.76 -24.86 -34.80
CA GLY A 230 22.84 -26.31 -34.61
C GLY A 230 22.84 -26.75 -33.14
N CYS A 231 23.08 -28.04 -32.91
CA CYS A 231 23.16 -28.63 -31.58
C CYS A 231 24.58 -29.15 -31.28
N SER A 232 25.11 -28.83 -30.10
CA SER A 232 26.29 -29.48 -29.53
C SER A 232 25.90 -30.77 -28.79
N LEU A 233 26.78 -31.77 -28.90
CA LEU A 233 26.71 -33.07 -28.23
C LEU A 233 28.02 -33.33 -27.49
#